data_AF-A0A316AS91-F1
#
_entry.id   AF-A0A316AS91-F1
#
_cell.length_a   1.000
_cell.length_b   1.000
_cell.length_c   1.000
_cell.angle_alpha   90.00
_cell.angle_beta   90.00
_cell.angle_gamma   90.00
#
_symmetry.space_group_name_H-M   'P 1'
#
loop_
_entity.id
_entity.type
_entity.pdbx_description
1 polymer ?
#
loop_
_entity_poly.entity_id
_entity_poly.type
_entity_poly.pdbx_seq_one_letter_code
_entity_poly.pdbx_strand_id
1 'polypeptide(L)'
;MKTFLYLPVLAGILFLISCSGEQDTLKQAHEVHLESAATAQELHKTLSILQNRALPPSQKSKADSLSQLLDQWQEALLEVPGFEHEHTHEGPHEHKPAPAMTAESMLDYQIQAKEAILSIQMQLEEITP
;
A
#
# COMPACT_ATOMS: atom_id res chain seq x y z
N MET A 1 70.09 11.99 -13.21
CA MET A 1 69.34 12.80 -12.24
C MET A 1 67.86 12.64 -12.55
N LYS A 2 67.06 12.27 -11.53
CA LYS A 2 65.61 12.02 -11.61
C LYS A 2 64.86 13.34 -11.57
N THR A 3 63.86 13.51 -12.44
CA THR A 3 62.64 14.28 -12.12
C THR A 3 61.46 13.63 -12.85
N PHE A 4 60.81 12.71 -12.14
CA PHE A 4 59.42 12.35 -12.39
C PHE A 4 58.56 13.46 -11.76
N LEU A 5 57.66 14.10 -12.51
CA LEU A 5 56.66 15.01 -11.94
C LEU A 5 55.29 14.82 -12.63
N TYR A 6 54.46 14.02 -11.97
CA TYR A 6 53.01 14.13 -11.72
C TYR A 6 52.01 14.32 -12.90
N LEU A 7 51.50 13.20 -13.42
CA LEU A 7 50.04 12.95 -13.46
C LEU A 7 49.78 11.95 -12.33
N PRO A 8 48.66 11.97 -11.55
CA PRO A 8 47.28 12.19 -12.03
C PRO A 8 46.43 12.95 -10.98
N VAL A 9 45.10 12.79 -10.98
CA VAL A 9 44.13 13.18 -9.92
C VAL A 9 43.45 14.54 -10.11
N LEU A 10 42.41 14.58 -10.96
CA LEU A 10 41.22 15.43 -10.72
C LEU A 10 40.01 14.99 -11.57
N ALA A 11 39.56 13.75 -11.44
CA ALA A 11 38.28 13.32 -12.01
C ALA A 11 37.71 12.18 -11.17
N GLY A 12 36.87 12.50 -10.19
CA GLY A 12 36.27 11.47 -9.34
C GLY A 12 35.55 12.01 -8.10
N ILE A 13 34.68 13.00 -8.25
CA ILE A 13 33.66 13.33 -7.23
C ILE A 13 32.38 13.75 -7.96
N LEU A 14 31.68 12.78 -8.53
CA LEU A 14 30.26 12.85 -8.87
C LEU A 14 29.69 11.48 -8.49
N PHE A 15 28.46 11.42 -7.95
CA PHE A 15 27.70 10.23 -7.49
C PHE A 15 27.59 9.97 -5.97
N LEU A 16 27.36 10.98 -5.12
CA LEU A 16 26.93 10.71 -3.73
C LEU A 16 25.68 11.48 -3.26
N ILE A 17 24.82 11.99 -4.16
CA ILE A 17 23.65 12.80 -3.73
C ILE A 17 22.36 12.35 -4.44
N SER A 18 21.91 11.11 -4.25
CA SER A 18 20.57 10.74 -4.71
C SER A 18 19.83 9.64 -3.93
N CYS A 19 20.30 9.21 -2.76
CA CYS A 19 19.59 8.18 -1.97
C CYS A 19 18.61 8.72 -0.92
N SER A 20 18.65 10.02 -0.55
CA SER A 20 17.76 10.53 0.50
C SER A 20 16.31 10.70 0.03
N GLY A 21 16.10 11.10 -1.23
CA GLY A 21 14.76 11.32 -1.79
C GLY A 21 13.94 10.04 -1.91
N GLU A 22 14.58 8.94 -2.32
CA GLU A 22 13.94 7.63 -2.47
C GLU A 22 13.36 7.13 -1.13
N GLN A 23 14.13 7.23 -0.06
CA GLN A 23 13.70 6.79 1.27
C GLN A 23 12.53 7.62 1.81
N ASP A 24 12.49 8.92 1.53
CA ASP A 24 11.39 9.79 1.96
C ASP A 24 10.11 9.51 1.14
N THR A 25 10.24 9.22 -0.16
CA THR A 25 9.11 8.76 -0.98
C THR A 25 8.54 7.43 -0.48
N LEU A 26 9.40 6.47 -0.08
CA LEU A 26 8.93 5.21 0.49
C LEU A 26 8.22 5.39 1.85
N LYS A 27 8.65 6.35 2.68
CA LYS A 27 7.91 6.69 3.91
C LYS A 27 6.51 7.21 3.59
N GLN A 28 6.38 8.10 2.61
CA GLN A 28 5.08 8.60 2.18
C GLN A 28 4.19 7.47 1.66
N ALA A 29 4.75 6.55 0.86
CA ALA A 29 4.01 5.38 0.40
C ALA A 29 3.52 4.53 1.59
N HIS A 30 4.35 4.35 2.61
CA HIS A 30 3.99 3.61 3.83
C HIS A 30 2.91 4.32 4.65
N GLU A 31 2.94 5.65 4.78
CA GLU A 31 1.87 6.42 5.42
C GLU A 31 0.52 6.20 4.72
N VAL A 32 0.50 6.27 3.38
CA VAL A 32 -0.71 5.99 2.59
C VAL A 32 -1.18 4.54 2.75
N HIS A 33 -0.25 3.58 2.80
CA HIS A 33 -0.57 2.17 3.08
C HIS A 33 -1.27 2.01 4.43
N LEU A 34 -0.73 2.61 5.51
CA LEU A 34 -1.31 2.53 6.85
C LEU A 34 -2.73 3.13 6.90
N GLU A 35 -2.93 4.29 6.27
CA GLU A 35 -4.25 4.92 6.18
C GLU A 35 -5.26 4.04 5.43
N SER A 36 -4.82 3.41 4.34
CA SER A 36 -5.65 2.53 3.52
C SER A 36 -6.02 1.26 4.29
N ALA A 37 -5.05 0.64 4.98
CA ALA A 37 -5.26 -0.54 5.81
C ALA A 37 -6.21 -0.27 6.98
N ALA A 38 -6.07 0.87 7.67
CA ALA A 38 -6.98 1.29 8.73
C ALA A 38 -8.42 1.48 8.20
N THR A 39 -8.56 2.08 7.01
CA THR A 39 -9.86 2.21 6.35
C THR A 39 -10.46 0.84 6.05
N ALA A 40 -9.69 -0.08 5.48
CA ALA A 40 -10.13 -1.44 5.19
C ALA A 40 -10.58 -2.20 6.43
N GLN A 41 -9.88 -2.06 7.57
CA GLN A 41 -10.28 -2.67 8.84
C GLN A 41 -11.66 -2.17 9.32
N GLU A 42 -11.92 -0.86 9.26
CA GLU A 42 -13.22 -0.32 9.67
C GLU A 42 -14.35 -0.72 8.70
N LEU A 43 -14.06 -0.78 7.39
CA LEU A 43 -15.01 -1.29 6.40
C LEU A 43 -15.35 -2.76 6.66
N HIS A 44 -14.35 -3.60 6.95
CA HIS A 44 -14.56 -5.00 7.30
C HIS A 44 -15.49 -5.18 8.49
N LYS A 45 -15.23 -4.42 9.56
CA LYS A 45 -16.05 -4.44 10.76
C LYS A 45 -17.48 -3.98 10.46
N THR A 46 -17.64 -2.92 9.67
CA THR A 46 -18.96 -2.40 9.29
C THR A 46 -19.73 -3.40 8.45
N LEU A 47 -19.10 -3.99 7.43
CA LEU A 47 -19.69 -5.02 6.58
C LEU A 47 -20.07 -6.27 7.39
N SER A 48 -19.21 -6.74 8.28
CA SER A 48 -19.50 -7.85 9.19
C SER A 48 -20.72 -7.56 10.07
N ILE A 49 -20.84 -6.34 10.62
CA ILE A 49 -22.04 -5.92 11.37
C ILE A 49 -23.28 -5.95 10.48
N LEU A 50 -23.21 -5.43 9.25
CA LEU A 50 -24.33 -5.40 8.31
C LEU A 50 -24.79 -6.79 7.89
N GLN A 51 -23.87 -7.71 7.61
CA GLN A 51 -24.18 -9.08 7.21
C GLN A 51 -24.91 -9.86 8.30
N ASN A 52 -24.67 -9.52 9.57
CA ASN A 52 -25.32 -10.08 10.75
C ASN A 52 -26.66 -9.41 11.10
N ARG A 53 -27.03 -8.30 10.44
CA ARG A 53 -28.34 -7.65 10.60
C ARG A 53 -29.38 -8.26 9.67
N ALA A 54 -30.65 -8.12 10.05
CA ALA A 54 -31.79 -8.46 9.18
C ALA A 54 -31.99 -7.36 8.11
N LEU A 55 -31.18 -7.39 7.06
CA LEU A 55 -31.28 -6.49 5.91
C LEU A 55 -32.27 -7.02 4.85
N PRO A 56 -32.90 -6.13 4.06
CA PRO A 56 -33.58 -6.53 2.82
C PRO A 56 -32.64 -7.34 1.91
N PRO A 57 -33.16 -8.33 1.15
CA PRO A 57 -32.30 -9.22 0.32
C PRO A 57 -31.35 -8.48 -0.63
N SER A 58 -31.78 -7.36 -1.22
CA SER A 58 -30.95 -6.54 -2.11
C SER A 58 -29.77 -5.88 -1.38
N GLN A 59 -30.00 -5.36 -0.18
CA GLN A 59 -28.95 -4.74 0.65
C GLN A 59 -27.98 -5.80 1.17
N LYS A 60 -28.49 -6.98 1.57
CA LYS A 60 -27.65 -8.11 1.99
C LYS A 60 -26.72 -8.55 0.86
N SER A 61 -27.26 -8.74 -0.34
CA SER A 61 -26.45 -9.11 -1.51
C SER A 61 -25.40 -8.05 -1.87
N LYS A 62 -25.70 -6.76 -1.74
CA LYS A 62 -24.73 -5.68 -1.98
C LYS A 62 -23.63 -5.68 -0.90
N ALA A 63 -23.99 -5.85 0.38
CA ALA A 63 -23.01 -5.99 1.46
C ALA A 63 -22.08 -7.21 1.27
N ASP A 64 -22.62 -8.37 0.90
CA ASP A 64 -21.82 -9.57 0.62
C ASP A 64 -20.84 -9.34 -0.54
N SER A 65 -21.28 -8.64 -1.59
CA SER A 65 -20.43 -8.30 -2.74
C SER A 65 -19.31 -7.32 -2.35
N LEU A 66 -19.61 -6.31 -1.53
CA LEU A 66 -18.61 -5.36 -1.03
C LEU A 66 -17.60 -6.04 -0.10
N SER A 67 -18.05 -7.00 0.71
CA SER A 67 -17.15 -7.82 1.54
C SER A 67 -16.15 -8.58 0.68
N GLN A 68 -16.61 -9.24 -0.38
CA GLN A 68 -15.72 -9.97 -1.28
C GLN A 68 -14.75 -9.05 -2.03
N LEU A 69 -15.20 -7.85 -2.44
CA LEU A 69 -14.31 -6.86 -3.08
C LEU A 69 -13.25 -6.35 -2.11
N LEU A 70 -13.61 -6.17 -0.84
CA LEU A 70 -12.69 -5.76 0.20
C LEU A 70 -11.61 -6.83 0.46
N ASP A 71 -12.01 -8.10 0.55
CA ASP A 71 -11.09 -9.24 0.68
C ASP A 71 -10.09 -9.26 -0.49
N GLN A 72 -10.57 -9.12 -1.72
CA GLN A 72 -9.73 -9.10 -2.92
C GLN A 72 -8.77 -7.91 -2.94
N TRP A 73 -9.22 -6.74 -2.48
CA TRP A 73 -8.35 -5.57 -2.35
C TRP A 73 -7.24 -5.83 -1.33
N GLN A 74 -7.54 -6.42 -0.18
CA GLN A 74 -6.55 -6.74 0.85
C GLN A 74 -5.52 -7.75 0.36
N GLU A 75 -5.97 -8.82 -0.30
CA GLU A 75 -5.07 -9.84 -0.87
C GLU A 75 -4.13 -9.28 -1.96
N ALA A 76 -4.59 -8.24 -2.68
CA ALA A 76 -3.83 -7.60 -3.74
C ALA A 76 -2.92 -6.46 -3.26
N LEU A 77 -3.09 -5.99 -2.03
CA LEU A 77 -2.36 -4.84 -1.49
C LEU A 77 -0.87 -5.18 -1.33
N LEU A 78 -0.02 -4.43 -2.00
CA LEU A 78 1.42 -4.58 -1.86
C LEU A 78 1.94 -3.91 -0.59
N GLU A 79 2.84 -4.59 0.10
CA GLU A 79 3.63 -4.00 1.18
C GLU A 79 4.67 -3.03 0.64
N VAL A 80 5.01 -2.02 1.45
CA VAL A 80 6.01 -1.02 1.08
C VAL A 80 7.41 -1.52 1.45
N PRO A 81 8.37 -1.56 0.51
CA PRO A 81 9.71 -2.05 0.77
C PRO A 81 10.39 -1.35 1.96
N GLY A 82 10.94 -2.14 2.89
CA GLY A 82 11.58 -1.65 4.11
C GLY A 82 10.63 -1.35 5.27
N PHE A 83 9.32 -1.58 5.10
CA PHE A 83 8.28 -1.44 6.12
C PHE A 83 7.43 -2.71 6.25
N GLU A 84 7.96 -3.86 5.86
CA GLU A 84 7.25 -5.12 5.91
C GLU A 84 6.94 -5.50 7.37
N HIS A 85 5.66 -5.55 7.71
CA HIS A 85 5.15 -6.04 8.99
C HIS A 85 4.66 -7.48 8.86
N GLU A 86 4.93 -8.32 9.88
CA GLU A 86 4.26 -9.62 10.01
C GLU A 86 2.82 -9.38 10.44
N HIS A 87 1.88 -9.40 9.49
CA HIS A 87 0.48 -9.41 9.86
C HIS A 87 0.14 -10.74 10.53
N THR A 88 -0.28 -10.70 11.79
CA THR A 88 -0.83 -11.86 12.50
C THR A 88 -2.28 -12.10 12.04
N HIS A 89 -2.49 -12.33 10.74
CA HIS A 89 -3.79 -12.78 10.24
C HIS A 89 -3.92 -14.28 10.53
N GLU A 90 -5.00 -14.70 11.17
CA GLU A 90 -5.35 -16.12 11.30
C GLU A 90 -5.76 -16.66 9.91
N GLY A 91 -4.77 -16.97 9.08
CA GLY A 91 -4.97 -17.51 7.73
C GLY A 91 -3.67 -17.59 6.93
N PRO A 92 -3.51 -18.58 6.03
CA PRO A 92 -2.29 -18.76 5.24
C PRO A 92 -2.30 -17.81 4.04
N HIS A 93 -2.16 -16.51 4.28
CA HIS A 93 -1.94 -15.55 3.20
C HIS A 93 -0.42 -15.36 3.06
N GLU A 94 0.18 -16.02 2.06
CA GLU A 94 1.56 -15.75 1.68
C GLU A 94 1.65 -14.34 1.08
N HIS A 95 2.25 -13.41 1.82
CA HIS A 95 2.60 -12.10 1.27
C HIS A 95 3.64 -12.29 0.17
N LYS A 96 3.23 -12.11 -1.09
CA LYS A 96 4.17 -12.09 -2.20
C LYS A 96 5.06 -10.86 -2.07
N PRO A 97 6.38 -10.98 -2.28
CA PRO A 97 7.25 -9.82 -2.28
C PRO A 97 6.75 -8.81 -3.31
N ALA A 98 6.76 -7.53 -2.96
CA ALA A 98 6.36 -6.48 -3.87
C ALA A 98 7.18 -6.61 -5.17
N PRO A 99 6.54 -6.50 -6.35
CA PRO A 99 7.26 -6.49 -7.61
C PRO A 99 8.27 -5.34 -7.61
N ALA A 100 9.39 -5.55 -8.30
CA ALA A 100 10.41 -4.51 -8.42
C ALA A 100 9.83 -3.27 -9.12
N MET A 101 9.70 -2.16 -8.39
CA MET A 101 9.23 -0.87 -8.87
C MET A 101 9.99 0.28 -8.20
N THR A 102 9.95 1.48 -8.77
CA THR A 102 10.60 2.66 -8.16
C THR A 102 9.83 3.14 -6.93
N ALA A 103 10.47 3.94 -6.07
CA ALA A 103 9.79 4.53 -4.92
C ALA A 103 8.58 5.39 -5.33
N GLU A 104 8.69 6.15 -6.43
CA GLU A 104 7.57 6.94 -6.97
C GLU A 104 6.44 6.05 -7.48
N SER A 105 6.78 4.96 -8.18
CA SER A 105 5.80 3.99 -8.65
C SER A 105 5.08 3.31 -7.48
N MET A 106 5.79 3.06 -6.38
CA MET A 106 5.22 2.51 -5.16
C MET A 106 4.28 3.52 -4.49
N LEU A 107 4.66 4.79 -4.39
CA LEU A 107 3.78 5.83 -3.87
C LEU A 107 2.52 5.97 -4.72
N ASP A 108 2.65 6.04 -6.04
CA ASP A 108 1.52 6.12 -6.96
C ASP A 108 0.60 4.90 -6.86
N TYR A 109 1.18 3.71 -6.67
CA TYR A 109 0.42 2.49 -6.44
C TYR A 109 -0.37 2.57 -5.13
N GLN A 110 0.24 3.00 -4.02
CA GLN A 110 -0.44 3.11 -2.72
C GLN A 110 -1.56 4.16 -2.76
N ILE A 111 -1.36 5.27 -3.49
CA ILE A 111 -2.42 6.28 -3.71
C ILE A 111 -3.60 5.67 -4.48
N GLN A 112 -3.34 4.95 -5.57
CA GLN A 112 -4.40 4.28 -6.33
C GLN A 112 -5.12 3.20 -5.51
N ALA A 113 -4.37 2.43 -4.70
CA ALA A 113 -4.95 1.48 -3.77
C ALA A 113 -5.86 2.18 -2.74
N LYS A 114 -5.45 3.35 -2.24
CA LYS A 114 -6.27 4.20 -1.36
C LYS A 114 -7.56 4.67 -2.05
N GLU A 115 -7.47 5.12 -3.29
CA GLU A 115 -8.66 5.53 -4.06
C GLU A 115 -9.64 4.37 -4.26
N ALA A 116 -9.13 3.16 -4.53
CA ALA A 116 -9.94 1.97 -4.67
C ALA A 116 -10.70 1.62 -3.38
N ILE A 117 -10.04 1.69 -2.20
CA ILE A 117 -10.70 1.41 -0.92
C ILE A 117 -11.73 2.49 -0.56
N LEU A 118 -11.47 3.77 -0.88
CA LEU A 118 -12.44 4.84 -0.71
C LEU A 118 -13.66 4.67 -1.63
N SER A 119 -13.49 4.07 -2.81
CA SER A 119 -14.63 3.72 -3.68
C SER A 119 -15.53 2.65 -3.05
N ILE A 120 -14.96 1.66 -2.35
CA ILE A 120 -15.72 0.67 -1.59
C ILE A 120 -16.46 1.36 -0.43
N GLN A 121 -15.80 2.28 0.27
CA GLN A 121 -16.42 3.07 1.34
C GLN A 121 -17.65 3.84 0.85
N MET A 122 -17.54 4.58 -0.26
CA MET A 122 -18.68 5.32 -0.81
C MET A 122 -19.85 4.40 -1.16
N GLN A 123 -19.58 3.23 -1.75
CA GLN A 123 -20.63 2.26 -2.07
C GLN A 123 -21.29 1.64 -0.84
N LEU A 124 -20.56 1.54 0.27
CA LEU A 124 -21.09 1.12 1.55
C LEU A 124 -22.00 2.20 2.16
N GLU A 125 -21.59 3.46 2.09
CA GLU A 125 -22.39 4.61 2.54
C GLU A 125 -23.75 4.70 1.82
N GLU A 126 -23.82 4.28 0.55
CA GLU A 126 -25.10 4.23 -0.19
C GLU A 126 -26.10 3.20 0.37
N ILE A 127 -25.64 2.17 1.09
CA ILE A 127 -26.50 1.12 1.64
C ILE A 127 -26.70 1.24 3.16
N THR A 128 -25.91 2.08 3.83
CA THR A 128 -26.08 2.43 5.24
C THR A 128 -26.80 3.78 5.35
N PRO A 129 -28.02 3.83 5.91
CA PRO A 129 -28.75 5.09 6.12
C PRO A 129 -28.11 5.97 7.20
#